data_AF-A0A7W1FXB1-F1
#
_entry.id   AF-A0A7W1FXB1-F1
#
_cell.length_a   1.000
_cell.length_b   1.000
_cell.length_c   1.000
_cell.angle_alpha   90.00
_cell.angle_beta   90.00
_cell.angle_gamma   90.00
#
_symmetry.space_group_name_H-M   'P 1'
#
loop_
_entity.id
_entity.type
_entity.pdbx_description
1 polymer ?
#
loop_
_entity_poly.entity_id
_entity_poly.type
_entity_poly.pdbx_seq_one_letter_code
_entity_poly.pdbx_strand_id
1 'polypeptide(L)'
;MIFAYTRNKTIVFLFLLIGITLFYLSRISSRHEQESSSFVANTNFDLDQIKKRGKLIALTENSSTSFYIYKGDSMGYEYELLNAFAKEIGVKLEIWVAKDLNSVFDHLNVKDVDIVAANITVTKERSLKVDFTDPLMYVPQVLIQRKPAGWENMSKDELNKNLIRNTLDLSGKKIHVRKGSSFYSRLTNLSEEIGEKINIIEAPGDSDTEQLIAQVSDGEIDYTIADQNVA
;
A
#
# COMPACT_ATOMS: atom_id res chain seq x y z
N MET A 1 29.80 -70.67 -20.41
CA MET A 1 28.43 -70.59 -19.86
C MET A 1 28.32 -69.26 -19.14
N ILE A 2 27.66 -68.29 -19.79
CA ILE A 2 27.56 -66.89 -19.35
C ILE A 2 26.42 -66.81 -18.33
N PHE A 3 26.72 -66.44 -17.10
CA PHE A 3 25.71 -66.05 -16.10
C PHE A 3 26.02 -64.66 -15.55
N ALA A 4 24.97 -63.87 -15.43
CA ALA A 4 24.96 -62.42 -15.46
C ALA A 4 25.51 -61.72 -14.19
N TYR A 5 26.44 -60.78 -14.38
CA TYR A 5 26.87 -59.81 -13.37
C TYR A 5 26.26 -58.42 -13.65
N THR A 6 24.95 -58.27 -13.50
CA THR A 6 24.27 -56.97 -13.75
C THR A 6 23.09 -56.71 -12.83
N ARG A 7 23.12 -57.15 -11.56
CA ARG A 7 21.99 -56.94 -10.63
C ARG A 7 22.25 -56.06 -9.40
N ASN A 8 23.50 -55.67 -9.12
CA ASN A 8 23.81 -54.82 -7.95
C ASN A 8 24.07 -53.34 -8.27
N LYS A 9 24.47 -52.96 -9.49
CA LYS A 9 24.77 -51.56 -9.82
C LYS A 9 23.53 -50.66 -9.83
N THR A 10 22.40 -51.18 -10.31
CA THR A 10 21.12 -50.43 -10.34
C THR A 10 20.56 -50.18 -8.94
N ILE A 11 20.69 -51.15 -8.04
CA ILE A 11 20.24 -51.04 -6.65
C ILE A 11 21.09 -50.01 -5.89
N VAL A 12 22.42 -50.06 -6.04
CA VAL A 12 23.33 -49.07 -5.45
C VAL A 12 23.05 -47.66 -5.98
N PHE A 13 22.75 -47.52 -7.27
CA PHE A 13 22.40 -46.22 -7.86
C PHE A 13 21.08 -45.67 -7.32
N LEU A 14 20.08 -46.55 -7.09
CA LEU A 14 18.78 -46.16 -6.51
C LEU A 14 18.93 -45.65 -5.07
N PHE A 15 19.75 -46.33 -4.25
CA PHE A 15 20.03 -45.89 -2.87
C PHE A 15 20.82 -44.57 -2.82
N LEU A 16 21.72 -44.33 -3.77
CA LEU A 16 22.45 -43.07 -3.89
C LEU A 16 21.52 -41.91 -4.27
N LEU A 17 20.56 -42.15 -5.17
CA LEU A 17 19.58 -41.16 -5.61
C LEU A 17 18.58 -40.82 -4.49
N ILE A 18 18.13 -41.81 -3.72
CA ILE A 18 17.27 -41.62 -2.54
C ILE A 18 18.02 -40.86 -1.43
N GLY A 19 19.30 -41.17 -1.21
CA GLY A 19 20.13 -40.44 -0.24
C GLY A 19 20.29 -38.96 -0.59
N ILE A 20 20.48 -38.65 -1.88
CA ILE A 20 20.58 -37.27 -2.36
C ILE A 20 19.23 -36.54 -2.21
N THR A 21 18.10 -37.15 -2.57
CA THR A 21 16.79 -36.50 -2.43
C THR A 21 16.42 -36.26 -0.96
N LEU A 22 16.73 -37.20 -0.06
CA LEU A 22 16.54 -37.01 1.39
C LEU A 22 17.46 -35.90 1.95
N PHE A 23 18.69 -35.76 1.44
CA PHE A 23 19.59 -34.68 1.81
C PHE A 23 19.12 -33.30 1.28
N TYR A 24 18.53 -33.27 0.08
CA TYR A 24 17.91 -32.04 -0.46
C TYR A 24 16.63 -31.67 0.30
N LEU A 25 15.80 -32.64 0.68
CA LEU A 25 14.59 -32.42 1.48
C LEU A 25 14.92 -31.96 2.90
N SER A 26 15.97 -32.51 3.54
CA SER A 26 16.41 -32.02 4.86
C SER A 26 17.01 -30.62 4.78
N ARG A 27 17.70 -30.26 3.68
CA ARG A 27 18.14 -28.88 3.41
C ARG A 27 16.98 -27.93 3.16
N ILE A 28 15.92 -28.35 2.46
CA ILE A 28 14.72 -27.52 2.25
C ILE A 28 13.96 -27.32 3.58
N SER A 29 13.83 -28.37 4.39
CA SER A 29 13.20 -28.29 5.71
C SER A 29 13.98 -27.36 6.66
N SER A 30 15.31 -27.43 6.65
CA SER A 30 16.16 -26.55 7.46
C SER A 30 16.23 -25.10 6.92
N ARG A 31 16.01 -24.88 5.62
CA ARG A 31 15.87 -23.53 5.05
C ARG A 31 14.55 -22.87 5.45
N HIS A 32 13.47 -23.65 5.57
CA HIS A 32 12.18 -23.14 6.03
C HIS A 32 12.16 -22.81 7.54
N GLU A 33 12.94 -23.50 8.38
CA GLU A 33 13.06 -23.18 9.81
C GLU A 33 13.93 -21.93 10.08
N GLN A 34 14.88 -21.59 9.21
CA GLN A 34 15.75 -20.41 9.38
C GLN A 34 15.13 -19.08 8.91
N GLU A 35 14.14 -19.09 8.01
CA GLU A 35 13.38 -17.86 7.68
C GLU A 35 12.24 -17.56 8.68
N SER A 36 11.83 -18.55 9.48
CA SER A 36 10.91 -18.36 10.62
C SER A 36 11.62 -18.06 11.95
N SER A 37 12.91 -17.69 11.90
CA SER A 37 13.72 -17.29 13.05
C SER A 37 13.35 -15.87 13.52
N SER A 38 12.23 -15.78 14.22
CA SER A 38 11.97 -14.83 15.30
C SER A 38 12.23 -13.34 15.02
N PHE A 39 11.23 -12.63 14.49
CA PHE A 39 10.98 -11.27 14.93
C PHE A 39 10.48 -11.34 16.37
N VAL A 40 11.39 -11.51 17.33
CA VAL A 40 11.09 -11.12 18.70
C VAL A 40 11.01 -9.60 18.66
N ALA A 41 9.80 -9.08 18.44
CA ALA A 41 9.50 -7.70 18.77
C ALA A 41 10.00 -7.50 20.20
N ASN A 42 10.97 -6.61 20.40
CA ASN A 42 11.23 -6.08 21.73
C ASN A 42 9.95 -5.33 22.13
N THR A 43 9.06 -6.03 22.84
CA THR A 43 7.70 -5.66 23.28
C THR A 43 7.67 -4.61 24.39
N ASN A 44 8.67 -3.73 24.43
CA ASN A 44 8.81 -2.72 25.45
C ASN A 44 8.69 -1.30 24.90
N PHE A 45 7.99 -1.09 23.78
CA PHE A 45 7.61 0.26 23.36
C PHE A 45 6.18 0.27 22.86
N ASP A 46 5.30 0.84 23.69
CA ASP A 46 3.85 0.93 23.53
C ASP A 46 3.35 2.17 24.32
N LEU A 47 2.07 2.24 24.64
CA LEU A 47 1.41 3.36 25.31
C LEU A 47 2.12 3.86 26.58
N ASP A 48 2.61 2.96 27.43
CA ASP A 48 3.29 3.35 28.68
C ASP A 48 4.58 4.11 28.41
N GLN A 49 5.31 3.74 27.37
CA GLN A 49 6.53 4.38 26.94
C GLN A 49 6.24 5.73 26.27
N ILE A 50 5.16 5.82 25.49
CA ILE A 50 4.66 7.08 24.91
C ILE A 50 4.29 8.06 26.04
N LYS A 51 3.52 7.60 27.04
CA LYS A 51 3.15 8.38 28.24
C LYS A 51 4.38 8.81 29.04
N LYS A 52 5.32 7.91 29.29
CA LYS A 52 6.58 8.21 29.99
C LYS A 52 7.43 9.22 29.23
N ARG A 53 7.48 9.13 27.89
CA ARG A 53 8.18 10.10 27.03
C ARG A 53 7.45 11.45 27.01
N GLY A 54 6.17 11.49 27.35
CA GLY A 54 5.35 12.71 27.40
C GLY A 54 4.98 13.27 26.03
N LYS A 55 5.18 12.49 24.95
CA LYS A 55 4.81 12.87 23.59
C LYS A 55 4.42 11.67 22.72
N LEU A 56 3.38 11.86 21.92
CA LEU A 56 2.95 11.04 20.80
C LEU A 56 3.51 11.65 19.51
N ILE A 57 4.33 10.90 18.79
CA ILE A 57 4.89 11.27 17.49
C ILE A 57 4.02 10.62 16.41
N ALA A 58 3.28 11.43 15.67
CA ALA A 58 2.37 10.97 14.63
C ALA A 58 2.86 11.39 13.24
N LEU A 59 2.91 10.45 12.31
CA LEU A 59 3.18 10.72 10.91
C LEU A 59 1.87 11.03 10.17
N THR A 60 1.87 12.10 9.38
CA THR A 60 0.71 12.57 8.61
C THR A 60 1.06 12.87 7.15
N GLU A 61 0.04 12.86 6.29
CA GLU A 61 0.12 13.37 4.92
C GLU A 61 -0.21 14.86 4.93
N ASN A 62 0.47 15.66 4.10
CA ASN A 62 0.08 17.04 3.87
C ASN A 62 -1.05 17.08 2.84
N SER A 63 -2.29 17.10 3.29
CA SER A 63 -3.47 17.11 2.41
C SER A 63 -4.67 17.76 3.10
N SER A 64 -5.67 18.16 2.32
CA SER A 64 -6.89 18.79 2.87
C SER A 64 -7.70 17.86 3.78
N THR A 65 -7.50 16.54 3.66
CA THR A 65 -8.20 15.50 4.40
C THR A 65 -7.40 14.87 5.55
N SER A 66 -6.08 15.11 5.62
CA SER A 66 -5.20 14.61 6.69
C SER A 66 -4.76 15.75 7.63
N PHE A 67 -3.63 16.39 7.32
CA PHE A 67 -3.03 17.52 8.03
C PHE A 67 -2.66 18.64 7.04
N TYR A 68 -2.90 19.89 7.41
CA TYR A 68 -2.41 21.06 6.67
C TYR A 68 -2.18 22.24 7.62
N ILE A 69 -1.42 23.24 7.14
CA ILE A 69 -1.20 24.49 7.87
C ILE A 69 -1.99 25.61 7.17
N TYR A 70 -2.91 26.23 7.88
CA TYR A 70 -3.67 27.39 7.41
C TYR A 70 -3.40 28.60 8.28
N LYS A 71 -2.84 29.66 7.69
CA LYS A 71 -2.50 30.92 8.39
C LYS A 71 -1.63 30.74 9.64
N GLY A 72 -0.79 29.70 9.66
CA GLY A 72 0.10 29.37 10.77
C GLY A 72 -0.50 28.38 11.78
N ASP A 73 -1.77 28.03 11.66
CA ASP A 73 -2.44 27.06 12.51
C ASP A 73 -2.46 25.68 11.85
N SER A 74 -2.11 24.64 12.62
CA SER A 74 -2.29 23.24 12.22
C SER A 74 -3.77 22.88 12.22
N MET A 75 -4.24 22.30 11.12
CA MET A 75 -5.63 21.91 10.90
C MET A 75 -5.69 20.56 10.17
N GLY A 76 -6.90 20.00 10.07
CA GLY A 76 -7.17 18.77 9.33
C GLY A 76 -7.86 17.72 10.20
N TYR A 77 -8.57 16.80 9.55
CA TYR A 77 -9.38 15.81 10.24
C TYR A 77 -8.53 14.85 11.09
N GLU A 78 -7.49 14.26 10.50
CA GLU A 78 -6.59 13.35 11.21
C GLU A 78 -5.77 14.10 12.28
N TYR A 79 -5.38 15.36 12.01
CA TYR A 79 -4.74 16.21 13.02
C TYR A 79 -5.62 16.43 14.26
N GLU A 80 -6.89 16.80 14.07
CA GLU A 80 -7.80 17.04 15.18
C GLU A 80 -8.06 15.78 16.00
N LEU A 81 -8.18 14.62 15.34
CA LEU A 81 -8.34 13.33 16.00
C LEU A 81 -7.09 12.97 16.83
N LEU A 82 -5.90 13.11 16.25
CA LEU A 82 -4.63 12.88 16.95
C LEU A 82 -4.46 13.84 18.14
N ASN A 83 -4.88 15.10 18.00
CA ASN A 83 -4.81 16.08 19.06
C ASN A 83 -5.78 15.75 20.21
N ALA A 84 -6.99 15.28 19.90
CA ALA A 84 -7.93 14.79 20.90
C ALA A 84 -7.38 13.56 21.63
N PHE A 85 -6.82 12.58 20.89
CA PHE A 85 -6.23 11.38 21.46
C PHE A 85 -5.02 11.69 22.35
N ALA A 86 -4.10 12.56 21.90
CA ALA A 86 -2.95 12.97 22.69
C ALA A 86 -3.36 13.63 24.02
N LYS A 87 -4.41 14.47 23.99
CA LYS A 87 -4.99 15.07 25.21
C LYS A 87 -5.59 14.02 26.14
N GLU A 88 -6.31 13.05 25.60
CA GLU A 88 -6.91 11.95 26.36
C GLU A 88 -5.87 11.12 27.11
N ILE A 89 -4.75 10.79 26.45
CA ILE A 89 -3.67 10.01 27.06
C ILE A 89 -2.68 10.87 27.87
N GLY A 90 -2.87 12.19 27.91
CA GLY A 90 -2.11 13.12 28.74
C GLY A 90 -0.71 13.46 28.22
N VAL A 91 -0.48 13.47 26.90
CA VAL A 91 0.82 13.74 26.28
C VAL A 91 0.75 14.88 25.25
N LYS A 92 1.91 15.40 24.84
CA LYS A 92 2.00 16.35 23.71
C LYS A 92 1.90 15.62 22.37
N LEU A 93 1.30 16.25 21.37
CA LEU A 93 1.33 15.78 19.99
C LEU A 93 2.51 16.40 19.25
N GLU A 94 3.31 15.56 18.58
CA GLU A 94 4.35 15.97 17.62
C GLU A 94 3.95 15.43 16.25
N ILE A 95 3.83 16.32 15.26
CA ILE A 95 3.48 15.96 13.88
C ILE A 95 4.74 15.83 13.04
N TRP A 96 4.88 14.69 12.37
CA TRP A 96 5.81 14.47 11.27
C TRP A 96 5.05 14.44 9.96
N VAL A 97 5.43 15.28 9.01
CA VAL A 97 4.84 15.25 7.67
C VAL A 97 5.66 14.31 6.79
N ALA A 98 5.01 13.34 6.16
CA ALA A 98 5.64 12.41 5.26
C ALA A 98 6.28 13.14 4.08
N LYS A 99 7.56 12.87 3.82
CA LYS A 99 8.24 13.32 2.60
C LYS A 99 8.03 12.37 1.44
N ASP A 100 7.89 11.09 1.74
CA ASP A 100 7.57 10.03 0.79
C ASP A 100 6.48 9.16 1.42
N LEU A 101 5.34 9.08 0.75
CA LEU A 101 4.18 8.34 1.24
C LEU A 101 4.34 6.82 1.02
N ASN A 102 5.34 6.39 0.23
CA ASN A 102 5.70 4.99 0.11
C ASN A 102 6.44 4.45 1.34
N SER A 103 7.08 5.31 2.15
CA SER A 103 7.92 4.91 3.28
C SER A 103 7.23 5.02 4.65
N VAL A 104 5.93 5.34 4.70
CA VAL A 104 5.21 5.59 5.97
C VAL A 104 5.24 4.39 6.93
N PHE A 105 5.13 3.17 6.39
CA PHE A 105 5.21 1.95 7.20
C PHE A 105 6.63 1.63 7.65
N ASP A 106 7.64 2.04 6.87
CA ASP A 106 9.04 1.84 7.25
C ASP A 106 9.35 2.69 8.49
N HIS A 107 8.94 3.96 8.50
CA HIS A 107 9.07 4.85 9.66
C HIS A 107 8.35 4.31 10.90
N LEU A 108 7.16 3.72 10.74
CA LEU A 108 6.45 3.10 11.85
C LEU A 108 7.19 1.86 12.38
N ASN A 109 7.67 0.99 11.49
CA ASN A 109 8.31 -0.27 11.86
C ASN A 109 9.69 -0.08 12.51
N VAL A 110 10.45 0.95 12.10
CA VAL A 110 11.73 1.31 12.73
C VAL A 110 11.55 2.21 13.96
N LYS A 111 10.30 2.55 14.32
CA LYS A 111 9.92 3.35 15.49
C LYS A 111 10.40 4.81 15.44
N ASP A 112 10.51 5.38 14.24
CA ASP A 112 10.69 6.82 14.07
C ASP A 112 9.44 7.58 14.54
N VAL A 113 8.26 6.96 14.35
CA VAL A 113 6.95 7.47 14.76
C VAL A 113 6.16 6.39 15.50
N ASP A 114 5.16 6.79 16.28
CA ASP A 114 4.34 5.85 17.06
C ASP A 114 3.04 5.47 16.35
N ILE A 115 2.52 6.36 15.49
CA ILE A 115 1.27 6.17 14.76
C ILE A 115 1.35 6.86 13.39
N VAL A 116 0.66 6.29 12.40
CA VAL A 116 0.49 6.88 11.07
C VAL A 116 -0.98 7.24 10.88
N ALA A 117 -1.26 8.48 10.54
CA ALA A 117 -2.58 8.98 10.14
C ALA A 117 -2.41 9.76 8.84
N ALA A 118 -2.57 9.06 7.70
CA ALA A 118 -2.27 9.57 6.37
C ALA A 118 -3.22 8.94 5.33
N ASN A 119 -4.53 8.93 5.62
CA ASN A 119 -5.57 8.32 4.77
C ASN A 119 -5.26 6.85 4.37
N ILE A 120 -4.78 6.05 5.31
CA ILE A 120 -4.29 4.70 5.00
C ILE A 120 -5.45 3.72 4.82
N THR A 121 -5.65 3.22 3.59
CA THR A 121 -6.57 2.11 3.32
C THR A 121 -6.11 0.82 4.01
N VAL A 122 -7.00 0.18 4.76
CA VAL A 122 -6.78 -1.17 5.32
C VAL A 122 -6.79 -2.19 4.17
N THR A 123 -5.74 -3.01 4.08
CA THR A 123 -5.67 -4.12 3.12
C THR A 123 -5.06 -5.34 3.79
N LYS A 124 -5.37 -6.54 3.30
CA LYS A 124 -4.80 -7.79 3.83
C LYS A 124 -3.27 -7.78 3.85
N GLU A 125 -2.63 -7.26 2.81
CA GLU A 125 -1.18 -7.17 2.73
C GLU A 125 -0.60 -6.24 3.81
N ARG A 126 -1.23 -5.07 4.02
CA ARG A 126 -0.80 -4.11 5.04
C ARG A 126 -1.02 -4.64 6.46
N SER A 127 -2.12 -5.35 6.71
CA SER A 127 -2.42 -5.97 8.01
C SER A 127 -1.43 -7.07 8.42
N LEU A 128 -0.59 -7.56 7.50
CA LEU A 128 0.52 -8.46 7.84
C LEU A 128 1.76 -7.72 8.33
N LYS A 129 1.84 -6.40 8.10
CA LYS A 129 3.00 -5.55 8.37
C LYS A 129 2.78 -4.64 9.58
N VAL A 130 1.54 -4.21 9.81
CA VAL A 130 1.17 -3.26 10.86
C VAL A 130 -0.21 -3.56 11.42
N ASP A 131 -0.45 -3.12 12.66
CA ASP A 131 -1.77 -3.14 13.27
C ASP A 131 -2.55 -1.88 12.87
N PHE A 132 -3.86 -2.04 12.66
CA PHE A 132 -4.79 -0.96 12.35
C PHE A 132 -5.73 -0.72 13.52
N THR A 133 -6.19 0.52 13.67
CA THR A 133 -7.35 0.85 14.49
C THR A 133 -8.61 0.26 13.87
N ASP A 134 -9.74 0.41 14.56
CA ASP A 134 -11.03 0.33 13.89
C ASP A 134 -11.08 1.35 12.73
N PRO A 135 -11.67 0.99 11.57
CA PRO A 135 -11.78 1.89 10.43
C PRO A 135 -12.57 3.15 10.80
N LEU A 136 -11.99 4.32 10.53
CA LEU A 136 -12.63 5.62 10.80
C LEU A 136 -13.67 6.00 9.73
N MET A 137 -13.51 5.51 8.50
CA MET A 137 -14.40 5.77 7.39
C MET A 137 -14.33 4.69 6.31
N TYR A 138 -15.39 4.59 5.51
CA TYR A 138 -15.44 3.75 4.33
C TYR A 138 -15.69 4.64 3.12
N VAL A 139 -14.76 4.61 2.15
CA VAL A 139 -14.82 5.46 0.96
C VAL A 139 -14.66 4.62 -0.31
N PRO A 140 -15.49 4.83 -1.34
CA PRO A 140 -15.25 4.25 -2.65
C PRO A 140 -14.01 4.83 -3.33
N GLN A 141 -13.26 3.99 -4.04
CA GLN A 141 -12.22 4.42 -4.97
C GLN A 141 -12.83 4.78 -6.31
N VAL A 142 -12.41 5.89 -6.91
CA VAL A 142 -12.94 6.40 -8.17
C VAL A 142 -11.83 6.75 -9.15
N LEU A 143 -12.14 6.62 -10.44
CA LEU A 143 -11.29 7.11 -11.51
C LEU A 143 -11.50 8.61 -11.70
N ILE A 144 -10.39 9.35 -11.71
CA ILE A 144 -10.35 10.76 -12.05
C ILE A 144 -9.99 10.89 -13.53
N GLN A 145 -10.79 11.66 -14.26
CA GLN A 145 -10.62 11.90 -15.69
C GLN A 145 -11.16 13.29 -16.06
N ARG A 146 -10.59 13.90 -17.11
CA ARG A 146 -11.13 15.16 -17.65
C ARG A 146 -12.45 14.92 -18.37
N LYS A 147 -13.33 15.93 -18.32
CA LYS A 147 -14.45 16.00 -19.27
C LYS A 147 -13.91 16.34 -20.66
N PRO A 148 -14.49 15.78 -21.75
CA PRO A 148 -14.09 16.12 -23.10
C PRO A 148 -14.34 17.61 -23.40
N ALA A 149 -13.59 18.16 -24.35
CA ALA A 149 -13.80 19.55 -24.78
C ALA A 149 -15.23 19.74 -25.33
N GLY A 150 -15.89 20.83 -24.93
CA GLY A 150 -17.27 21.13 -25.34
C GLY A 150 -18.33 20.24 -24.70
N TRP A 151 -18.00 19.53 -23.61
CA TRP A 151 -18.94 18.68 -22.86
C TRP A 151 -20.21 19.43 -22.42
N GLU A 152 -20.15 20.76 -22.27
CA GLU A 152 -21.28 21.61 -21.88
C GLU A 152 -22.43 21.56 -22.90
N ASN A 153 -22.11 21.27 -24.16
CA ASN A 153 -23.08 21.16 -25.26
C ASN A 153 -23.46 19.71 -25.58
N MET A 154 -22.84 18.74 -24.91
CA MET A 154 -23.12 17.31 -25.14
C MET A 154 -24.34 16.87 -24.34
N SER A 155 -25.14 15.99 -24.94
CA SER A 155 -26.13 15.21 -24.18
C SER A 155 -25.43 14.28 -23.18
N LYS A 156 -26.16 13.81 -22.16
CA LYS A 156 -25.63 12.84 -21.19
C LYS A 156 -25.10 11.57 -21.84
N ASP A 157 -25.76 11.08 -22.89
CA ASP A 157 -25.37 9.87 -23.59
C ASP A 157 -24.11 10.06 -24.43
N GLU A 158 -23.97 11.21 -25.09
CA GLU A 158 -22.73 11.58 -25.78
C GLU A 158 -21.57 11.71 -24.80
N LEU A 159 -21.79 12.39 -23.67
CA LEU A 159 -20.78 12.51 -22.63
C LEU A 159 -20.36 11.12 -22.10
N ASN A 160 -21.32 10.23 -21.83
CA ASN A 160 -21.05 8.88 -21.34
C ASN A 160 -20.23 8.03 -22.31
N LYS A 161 -20.43 8.20 -23.63
CA LYS A 161 -19.65 7.48 -24.66
C LYS A 161 -18.20 7.96 -24.74
N ASN A 162 -17.90 9.17 -24.29
CA ASN A 162 -16.57 9.77 -24.31
C ASN A 162 -15.79 9.58 -23.00
N LEU A 163 -16.41 9.01 -21.97
CA LEU A 163 -15.81 8.81 -20.66
C LEU A 163 -15.62 7.33 -20.36
N ILE A 164 -14.62 7.01 -19.54
CA ILE A 164 -14.48 5.68 -18.98
C ILE A 164 -15.60 5.48 -17.95
N ARG A 165 -16.43 4.46 -18.14
CA ARG A 165 -17.61 4.19 -17.30
C ARG A 165 -17.58 2.81 -16.63
N ASN A 166 -16.73 1.91 -17.10
CA ASN A 166 -16.57 0.59 -16.51
C ASN A 166 -15.08 0.20 -16.46
N THR A 167 -14.78 -0.88 -15.75
CA THR A 167 -13.42 -1.35 -15.53
C THR A 167 -12.74 -1.91 -16.77
N LEU A 168 -13.49 -2.46 -17.73
CA LEU A 168 -12.93 -3.00 -18.99
C LEU A 168 -12.36 -1.87 -19.86
N ASP A 169 -12.99 -0.69 -19.84
CA ASP A 169 -12.53 0.48 -20.61
C ASP A 169 -11.14 0.99 -20.17
N LEU A 170 -10.65 0.58 -18.99
CA LEU A 170 -9.32 0.91 -18.47
C LEU A 170 -8.21 0.21 -19.24
N SER A 171 -8.53 -0.78 -20.08
CA SER A 171 -7.56 -1.46 -20.91
C SER A 171 -6.77 -0.49 -21.79
N GLY A 172 -5.45 -0.67 -21.78
CA GLY A 172 -4.48 0.15 -22.49
C GLY A 172 -4.33 1.57 -21.95
N LYS A 173 -5.14 2.01 -21.00
CA LYS A 173 -5.06 3.37 -20.43
C LYS A 173 -3.83 3.52 -19.54
N LYS A 174 -3.27 4.73 -19.53
CA LYS A 174 -2.16 5.12 -18.68
C LYS A 174 -2.70 5.78 -17.42
N ILE A 175 -2.60 5.10 -16.29
CA ILE A 175 -3.17 5.56 -15.03
C ILE A 175 -2.03 5.82 -14.05
N HIS A 176 -1.93 7.04 -13.54
CA HIS A 176 -0.85 7.46 -12.66
C HIS A 176 -1.28 7.31 -11.21
N VAL A 177 -0.54 6.53 -10.42
CA VAL A 177 -0.78 6.36 -8.98
C VAL A 177 0.55 6.13 -8.26
N ARG A 178 0.61 6.46 -6.97
CA ARG A 178 1.77 6.13 -6.12
C ARG A 178 1.93 4.62 -6.01
N LYS A 179 3.16 4.11 -6.13
CA LYS A 179 3.47 2.67 -6.03
C LYS A 179 3.00 2.04 -4.71
N GLY A 180 3.16 2.74 -3.59
CA GLY A 180 2.77 2.28 -2.26
C GLY A 180 1.28 2.45 -1.92
N SER A 181 0.47 3.01 -2.83
CA SER A 181 -0.96 3.21 -2.61
C SER A 181 -1.75 1.90 -2.75
N SER A 182 -2.92 1.83 -2.09
CA SER A 182 -3.88 0.75 -2.32
C SER A 182 -4.41 0.74 -3.76
N PHE A 183 -4.38 1.90 -4.45
CA PHE A 183 -4.77 2.04 -5.85
C PHE A 183 -3.86 1.25 -6.79
N TYR A 184 -2.54 1.26 -6.55
CA TYR A 184 -1.59 0.50 -7.36
C TYR A 184 -1.89 -1.00 -7.31
N SER A 185 -2.07 -1.56 -6.11
CA SER A 185 -2.42 -2.97 -5.93
C SER A 185 -3.80 -3.28 -6.54
N ARG A 186 -4.78 -2.38 -6.39
CA ARG A 186 -6.11 -2.56 -6.97
C ARG A 186 -6.09 -2.62 -8.50
N LEU A 187 -5.35 -1.71 -9.15
CA LEU A 187 -5.18 -1.68 -10.60
C LEU A 187 -4.41 -2.92 -11.11
N THR A 188 -3.41 -3.38 -10.36
CA THR A 188 -2.66 -4.61 -10.68
C THR A 188 -3.61 -5.81 -10.69
N ASN A 189 -4.35 -6.01 -9.60
CA ASN A 189 -5.34 -7.09 -9.50
C ASN A 189 -6.42 -6.98 -10.57
N LEU A 190 -6.86 -5.74 -10.89
CA LEU A 190 -7.86 -5.53 -11.93
C LEU A 190 -7.35 -5.91 -13.31
N SER A 191 -6.10 -5.57 -13.63
CA SER A 191 -5.48 -5.94 -14.90
C SER A 191 -5.41 -7.45 -15.08
N GLU A 192 -5.12 -8.19 -14.00
CA GLU A 192 -5.15 -9.66 -14.00
C GLU A 192 -6.57 -10.21 -14.17
N GLU A 193 -7.54 -9.64 -13.44
CA GLU A 193 -8.95 -10.05 -13.46
C GLU A 193 -9.58 -9.91 -14.85
N ILE A 194 -9.33 -8.79 -15.54
CA ILE A 194 -9.89 -8.53 -16.88
C ILE A 194 -9.10 -9.23 -18.00
N GLY A 195 -7.90 -9.74 -17.71
CA GLY A 195 -7.02 -10.37 -18.70
C GLY A 195 -6.45 -9.40 -19.73
N GLU A 196 -6.53 -8.09 -19.48
CA GLU A 196 -6.03 -7.02 -20.35
C GLU A 196 -5.10 -6.08 -19.58
N LYS A 197 -4.13 -5.50 -20.28
CA LYS A 197 -3.10 -4.68 -19.65
C LYS A 197 -3.63 -3.28 -19.31
N ILE A 198 -3.64 -2.93 -18.03
CA ILE A 198 -3.74 -1.54 -17.55
C ILE A 198 -2.31 -1.00 -17.42
N ASN A 199 -1.99 0.12 -18.08
CA ASN A 199 -0.66 0.70 -18.00
C ASN A 199 -0.56 1.58 -16.75
N ILE A 200 -0.15 0.98 -15.62
CA ILE A 200 0.06 1.69 -14.36
C ILE A 200 1.38 2.46 -14.44
N ILE A 201 1.32 3.77 -14.26
CA ILE A 201 2.48 4.67 -14.25
C ILE A 201 2.75 5.08 -12.80
N GLU A 202 3.96 4.80 -12.31
CA GLU A 202 4.35 5.14 -10.95
C GLU A 202 4.53 6.65 -10.81
N ALA A 203 3.70 7.27 -9.97
CA ALA A 203 3.88 8.65 -9.56
C ALA A 203 5.01 8.76 -8.51
N PRO A 204 5.69 9.91 -8.41
CA PRO A 204 6.65 10.18 -7.34
C PRO A 204 6.03 9.98 -5.95
N GLY A 205 6.84 9.52 -5.00
CA GLY A 205 6.38 9.23 -3.63
C GLY A 205 6.00 10.47 -2.81
N ASP A 206 6.53 11.63 -3.19
CA ASP A 206 6.24 12.94 -2.62
C ASP A 206 5.01 13.62 -3.27
N SER A 207 4.42 13.02 -4.31
CA SER A 207 3.18 13.52 -4.92
C SER A 207 1.95 13.00 -4.17
N ASP A 208 1.19 13.89 -3.56
CA ASP A 208 -0.09 13.54 -2.95
C ASP A 208 -1.19 13.31 -4.01
N THR A 209 -2.34 12.79 -3.58
CA THR A 209 -3.45 12.48 -4.48
C THR A 209 -4.10 13.75 -5.06
N GLU A 210 -4.11 14.88 -4.35
CA GLU A 210 -4.68 16.14 -4.83
C GLU A 210 -3.83 16.73 -5.97
N GLN A 211 -2.50 16.61 -5.88
CA GLN A 211 -1.59 16.96 -6.95
C GLN A 211 -1.87 16.12 -8.20
N LEU A 212 -2.06 14.81 -8.09
CA LEU A 212 -2.41 13.97 -9.25
C LEU A 212 -3.77 14.35 -9.85
N ILE A 213 -4.75 14.73 -9.03
CA ILE A 213 -6.04 15.26 -9.50
C ILE A 213 -5.84 16.56 -10.29
N ALA A 214 -5.02 17.48 -9.78
CA ALA A 214 -4.68 18.74 -10.45
C ALA A 214 -4.00 18.48 -11.81
N GLN A 215 -3.05 17.55 -11.86
CA GLN A 215 -2.40 17.16 -13.12
C GLN A 215 -3.37 16.56 -14.14
N VAL A 216 -4.38 15.80 -13.69
CA VAL A 216 -5.48 15.39 -14.58
C VAL A 216 -6.24 16.60 -15.07
N SER A 217 -6.64 17.52 -14.17
CA SER A 217 -7.35 18.75 -14.53
C SER A 217 -6.60 19.57 -15.58
N ASP A 218 -5.28 19.72 -15.41
CA ASP A 218 -4.44 20.64 -16.19
C ASP A 218 -4.02 20.12 -17.56
N GLY A 219 -4.22 18.83 -17.85
CA GLY A 219 -3.78 18.26 -19.12
C GLY A 219 -2.57 17.34 -19.04
N GLU A 220 -1.83 17.37 -17.93
CA GLU A 220 -0.48 16.77 -17.80
C GLU A 220 -0.51 15.24 -17.81
N ILE A 221 -1.52 14.66 -17.14
CA ILE A 221 -1.81 13.22 -17.17
C ILE A 221 -3.26 12.99 -17.56
N ASP A 222 -3.57 11.79 -18.06
CA ASP A 222 -4.93 11.49 -18.51
C ASP A 222 -5.84 11.03 -17.36
N TYR A 223 -5.29 10.20 -16.46
CA TYR A 223 -6.04 9.52 -15.40
C TYR A 223 -5.23 9.36 -14.12
N THR A 224 -5.91 9.47 -12.98
CA THR A 224 -5.46 8.98 -11.68
C THR A 224 -6.63 8.28 -10.96
N ILE A 225 -6.35 7.68 -9.80
CA ILE A 225 -7.35 7.11 -8.90
C ILE A 225 -7.29 7.88 -7.59
N ALA A 226 -8.46 8.17 -7.02
CA ALA A 226 -8.59 8.81 -5.71
C ALA A 226 -9.70 8.14 -4.89
N ASP A 227 -9.67 8.36 -3.58
CA ASP A 227 -10.83 8.11 -2.75
C ASP A 227 -11.88 9.21 -3.00
N GLN A 228 -13.16 8.82 -3.04
CA GLN A 228 -14.27 9.71 -3.44
C GLN A 228 -14.39 10.99 -2.60
N ASN A 229 -13.96 10.98 -1.34
CA ASN A 229 -13.98 12.17 -0.48
C ASN A 229 -12.93 13.22 -0.87
N VAL A 230 -11.97 12.88 -1.73
CA VAL A 230 -10.93 13.77 -2.27
C VAL A 230 -11.22 14.18 -3.73
N ALA A 231 -12.05 13.40 -4.43
CA ALA A 231 -12.31 13.47 -5.88
C ALA A 231 -13.15 14.67 -6.35
#